data_AF-A0A9Q0RWD8-F1
#
_entry.id   AF-A0A9Q0RWD8-F1
#
_cell.length_a   1.000
_cell.length_b   1.000
_cell.length_c   1.000
_cell.angle_alpha   90.00
_cell.angle_beta   90.00
_cell.angle_gamma   90.00
#
_symmetry.space_group_name_H-M   'P 1'
#
loop_
_entity.id
_entity.type
_entity.pdbx_description
1 polymer ?
#
loop_
_entity_poly.entity_id
_entity_poly.type
_entity_poly.pdbx_seq_one_letter_code
_entity_poly.pdbx_strand_id
1 'polypeptide(L)'
;MDDRTVDLIFAGSLESLPPVSSKIVRIFTSSTFTDTTMERNTLMAKCYPRIKDYCREKHGLEFQVVDMRWGVRDEATDDHMTTELCMKEIENCQRLSMGPNFVVFLGQKYGYRPIPTYILSSELQLLRDELTALGIDGVLLDTWYKKDSNAVPPISVLQPISSILINFNNKRVPKLQAEDQAIWWDTLNKMQKLLRKAASSLQSANKFDKELMHNYFMS
;
A
#
# COMPACT_ATOMS: atom_id res chain seq x y z
N MET A 1 -28.14 -20.47 -15.47
CA MET A 1 -27.17 -21.53 -15.14
C MET A 1 -27.48 -22.66 -16.10
N ASP A 2 -26.51 -23.15 -16.87
CA ASP A 2 -26.80 -24.26 -17.79
C ASP A 2 -27.01 -25.57 -17.00
N ASP A 3 -27.78 -26.50 -17.55
CA ASP A 3 -28.12 -27.77 -16.88
C ASP A 3 -26.87 -28.65 -16.62
N ARG A 4 -25.86 -28.55 -17.49
CA ARG A 4 -24.60 -29.30 -17.37
C ARG A 4 -23.76 -28.83 -16.18
N THR A 5 -23.80 -27.55 -15.84
CA THR A 5 -23.14 -26.99 -14.66
C THR A 5 -23.76 -27.55 -13.38
N VAL A 6 -25.08 -27.69 -13.37
CA VAL A 6 -25.84 -28.23 -12.23
C VAL A 6 -25.53 -29.72 -12.04
N ASP A 7 -25.49 -30.50 -13.12
CA ASP A 7 -25.15 -31.92 -13.09
C ASP A 7 -23.73 -32.17 -12.55
N LEU A 8 -22.76 -31.33 -12.95
CA LEU A 8 -21.39 -31.41 -12.45
C LEU A 8 -21.30 -31.15 -10.94
N ILE A 9 -22.08 -30.18 -10.43
CA ILE A 9 -22.15 -29.90 -8.99
C ILE A 9 -22.75 -31.09 -8.23
N PHE A 10 -23.84 -31.68 -8.74
CA PHE A 10 -24.43 -32.88 -8.13
C PHE A 10 -23.52 -34.11 -8.19
N ALA A 11 -22.65 -34.19 -9.19
CA ALA A 11 -21.60 -35.21 -9.28
C ALA A 11 -20.38 -34.95 -8.36
N GLY A 12 -20.39 -33.86 -7.59
CA GLY A 12 -19.35 -33.51 -6.63
C GLY A 12 -18.21 -32.65 -7.18
N SER A 13 -18.36 -32.10 -8.40
CA SER A 13 -17.39 -31.15 -8.94
C SER A 13 -17.51 -29.79 -8.23
N LEU A 14 -16.39 -29.30 -7.72
CA LEU A 14 -16.26 -27.95 -7.16
C LEU A 14 -15.66 -26.95 -8.16
N GLU A 15 -15.46 -27.38 -9.41
CA GLU A 15 -14.99 -26.52 -10.48
C GLU A 15 -16.15 -25.66 -11.01
N SER A 16 -15.89 -24.37 -11.24
CA SER A 16 -16.85 -23.42 -11.84
C SER A 16 -18.18 -23.26 -11.09
N LEU A 17 -18.15 -23.32 -9.74
CA LEU A 17 -19.32 -23.01 -8.91
C LEU A 17 -19.88 -21.61 -9.21
N PRO A 18 -21.21 -21.45 -9.23
CA PRO A 18 -21.81 -20.14 -9.40
C PRO A 18 -21.41 -19.22 -8.24
N PRO A 19 -21.16 -17.92 -8.50
CA PRO A 19 -20.82 -16.98 -7.45
C PRO A 19 -21.98 -16.89 -6.45
N VAL A 20 -21.66 -16.99 -5.17
CA VAL A 20 -22.64 -16.80 -4.09
C VAL A 20 -23.18 -15.38 -4.22
N SER A 21 -24.52 -15.22 -4.23
CA SER A 21 -25.13 -13.90 -4.27
C SER A 21 -24.71 -13.10 -3.04
N SER A 22 -23.91 -12.05 -3.25
CA SER A 22 -23.62 -11.08 -2.19
C SER A 22 -24.87 -10.25 -1.90
N LYS A 23 -25.07 -9.87 -0.64
CA LYS A 23 -26.05 -8.86 -0.21
C LYS A 23 -25.36 -7.64 0.40
N ILE A 24 -24.11 -7.41 0.02
CA ILE A 24 -23.23 -6.42 0.65
C ILE A 24 -22.80 -5.39 -0.38
N VAL A 25 -23.04 -4.12 -0.08
CA VAL A 25 -22.37 -2.99 -0.74
C VAL A 25 -21.21 -2.56 0.14
N ARG A 26 -20.00 -3.00 -0.21
CA ARG A 26 -18.76 -2.69 0.51
C ARG A 26 -17.87 -1.80 -0.34
N ILE A 27 -17.60 -0.58 0.12
CA ILE A 27 -16.75 0.37 -0.59
C ILE A 27 -15.41 0.55 0.12
N PHE A 28 -14.32 0.56 -0.64
CA PHE A 28 -13.04 1.10 -0.19
C PHE A 28 -12.99 2.59 -0.52
N THR A 29 -12.70 3.41 0.47
CA THR A 29 -12.67 4.87 0.30
C THR A 29 -11.24 5.40 0.37
N SER A 30 -10.70 5.83 -0.76
CA SER A 30 -9.34 6.36 -0.90
C SER A 30 -9.31 7.88 -0.94
N SER A 31 -8.34 8.51 -0.27
CA SER A 31 -8.04 9.94 -0.41
C SER A 31 -6.69 10.28 0.21
N THR A 32 -6.18 11.46 -0.12
CA THR A 32 -5.06 12.07 0.59
C THR A 32 -5.46 12.49 2.01
N PHE A 33 -4.57 12.24 2.98
CA PHE A 33 -4.88 12.37 4.41
C PHE A 33 -5.14 13.81 4.87
N THR A 34 -4.40 14.79 4.32
CA THR A 34 -4.31 16.13 4.92
C THR A 34 -5.40 17.10 4.44
N ASP A 35 -5.89 16.95 3.23
CA ASP A 35 -6.75 17.89 2.50
C ASP A 35 -8.19 17.43 2.33
N THR A 36 -8.55 16.22 2.79
CA THR A 36 -9.93 15.70 2.74
C THR A 36 -10.53 15.41 4.12
N THR A 37 -9.97 15.99 5.18
CA THR A 37 -10.37 15.68 6.57
C THR A 37 -11.81 16.06 6.86
N MET A 38 -12.26 17.24 6.40
CA MET A 38 -13.61 17.72 6.71
C MET A 38 -14.67 16.89 5.97
N GLU A 39 -14.40 16.59 4.70
CA GLU A 39 -15.24 15.79 3.81
C GLU A 39 -15.42 14.39 4.37
N ARG A 40 -14.32 13.71 4.73
CA ARG A 40 -14.39 12.34 5.30
C ARG A 40 -15.10 12.29 6.64
N ASN A 41 -14.81 13.25 7.53
CA ASN A 41 -15.50 13.32 8.82
C ASN A 41 -17.01 13.53 8.63
N THR A 42 -17.40 14.35 7.64
CA THR A 42 -18.81 14.57 7.30
C THR A 42 -19.46 13.31 6.72
N LEU A 43 -18.76 12.57 5.87
CA LEU A 43 -19.25 11.30 5.33
C LEU A 43 -19.51 10.29 6.44
N MET A 44 -18.55 10.11 7.36
CA MET A 44 -18.68 9.22 8.50
C MET A 44 -19.82 9.62 9.44
N ALA A 45 -19.91 10.90 9.79
CA ALA A 45 -20.87 11.38 10.77
C ALA A 45 -22.31 11.49 10.23
N LYS A 46 -22.49 11.77 8.93
CA LYS A 46 -23.80 12.13 8.36
C LYS A 46 -24.22 11.25 7.18
N CYS A 47 -23.33 10.99 6.23
CA CYS A 47 -23.71 10.36 4.96
C CYS A 47 -23.81 8.84 5.07
N TYR A 48 -22.75 8.16 5.54
CA TYR A 48 -22.70 6.70 5.62
C TYR A 48 -23.80 6.09 6.50
N PRO A 49 -24.20 6.67 7.65
CA PRO A 49 -25.34 6.16 8.41
C PRO A 49 -26.63 6.17 7.58
N ARG A 50 -26.92 7.26 6.87
CA ARG A 50 -28.11 7.37 6.02
C ARG A 50 -28.10 6.40 4.84
N ILE A 51 -26.93 6.21 4.21
CA ILE A 51 -26.76 5.23 3.13
C ILE A 51 -26.98 3.82 3.66
N LYS A 52 -26.43 3.51 4.85
CA LYS A 52 -26.61 2.21 5.50
C LYS A 52 -28.08 1.92 5.79
N ASP A 53 -28.81 2.89 6.33
CA ASP A 53 -30.24 2.75 6.60
C ASP A 53 -31.04 2.58 5.30
N TYR A 54 -30.73 3.37 4.27
CA TYR A 54 -31.36 3.24 2.94
C TYR A 54 -31.13 1.85 2.31
N CYS A 55 -29.88 1.37 2.29
CA CYS A 55 -29.54 0.04 1.77
C CYS A 55 -30.27 -1.07 2.53
N ARG A 56 -30.31 -0.98 3.86
CA ARG A 56 -30.97 -1.98 4.71
C ARG A 56 -32.48 -1.98 4.53
N GLU A 57 -33.12 -0.82 4.63
CA GLU A 57 -34.58 -0.69 4.69
C GLU A 57 -35.27 -0.81 3.33
N LYS A 58 -34.62 -0.32 2.26
CA LYS A 58 -35.23 -0.34 0.92
C LYS A 58 -34.84 -1.55 0.09
N HIS A 59 -33.66 -2.11 0.31
CA HIS A 59 -33.08 -3.13 -0.56
C HIS A 59 -32.65 -4.41 0.17
N GLY A 60 -32.72 -4.43 1.51
CA GLY A 60 -32.24 -5.58 2.30
C GLY A 60 -30.74 -5.84 2.15
N LEU A 61 -29.97 -4.77 1.88
CA LEU A 61 -28.53 -4.81 1.66
C LEU A 61 -27.77 -4.32 2.89
N GLU A 62 -26.62 -4.93 3.15
CA GLU A 62 -25.66 -4.44 4.13
C GLU A 62 -24.71 -3.44 3.49
N PHE A 63 -24.55 -2.26 4.09
CA PHE A 63 -23.57 -1.27 3.65
C PHE A 63 -22.35 -1.25 4.57
N GLN A 64 -21.17 -1.38 3.98
CA GLN A 64 -19.88 -1.39 4.67
C GLN A 64 -18.92 -0.38 4.02
N VAL A 65 -18.15 0.32 4.84
CA VAL A 65 -17.10 1.24 4.38
C VAL A 65 -15.77 0.80 4.95
N VAL A 66 -14.78 0.63 4.08
CA VAL A 66 -13.38 0.42 4.44
C VAL A 66 -12.66 1.75 4.31
N ASP A 67 -12.31 2.32 5.46
CA ASP A 67 -11.54 3.56 5.59
C ASP A 67 -10.25 3.29 6.37
N MET A 68 -9.15 3.18 5.64
CA MET A 68 -7.84 2.90 6.20
C MET A 68 -7.32 4.05 7.10
N ARG A 69 -7.87 5.27 7.04
CA ARG A 69 -7.47 6.34 7.96
C ARG A 69 -7.83 6.04 9.41
N TRP A 70 -8.92 5.34 9.64
CA TRP A 70 -9.41 5.01 10.99
C TRP A 70 -9.04 3.59 11.42
N GLY A 71 -8.20 2.89 10.64
CA GLY A 71 -7.86 1.49 10.87
C GLY A 71 -6.42 1.08 10.50
N VAL A 72 -5.66 1.92 9.81
CA VAL A 72 -4.21 1.73 9.64
C VAL A 72 -3.58 1.97 10.99
N ARG A 73 -3.03 0.90 11.55
CA ARG A 73 -2.28 0.99 12.79
C ARG A 73 -0.88 1.53 12.50
N ASP A 74 -0.28 2.21 13.47
CA ASP A 74 1.05 2.82 13.31
C ASP A 74 2.12 1.77 12.92
N GLU A 75 1.91 0.51 13.31
CA GLU A 75 2.74 -0.64 12.95
C GLU A 75 2.77 -0.89 11.43
N ALA A 76 1.68 -0.65 10.70
CA ALA A 76 1.69 -0.82 9.24
C ALA A 76 2.54 0.25 8.52
N THR A 77 2.69 1.43 9.13
CA THR A 77 3.62 2.46 8.64
C THR A 77 5.05 2.09 9.00
N ASP A 78 5.25 1.55 10.20
CA ASP A 78 6.54 1.06 10.68
C ASP A 78 7.12 -0.02 9.76
N ASP A 79 6.30 -1.00 9.38
CA ASP A 79 6.67 -2.14 8.54
C ASP A 79 6.57 -1.87 7.03
N HIS A 80 6.24 -0.63 6.62
CA HIS A 80 6.06 -0.25 5.21
C HIS A 80 4.98 -1.06 4.46
N MET A 81 3.96 -1.53 5.18
CA MET A 81 2.90 -2.40 4.67
C MET A 81 1.62 -1.67 4.25
N THR A 82 1.53 -0.36 4.51
CA THR A 82 0.30 0.42 4.26
C THR A 82 -0.23 0.27 2.83
N THR A 83 0.64 0.32 1.81
CA THR A 83 0.21 0.19 0.41
C THR A 83 -0.34 -1.22 0.12
N GLU A 84 0.35 -2.27 0.56
CA GLU A 84 -0.08 -3.65 0.35
C GLU A 84 -1.42 -3.93 1.03
N LEU A 85 -1.60 -3.45 2.27
CA LEU A 85 -2.87 -3.56 2.99
C LEU A 85 -4.01 -2.84 2.25
N CYS A 86 -3.75 -1.65 1.71
CA CYS A 86 -4.74 -0.93 0.90
C CYS A 86 -5.12 -1.73 -0.35
N MET A 87 -4.15 -2.27 -1.10
CA MET A 87 -4.42 -3.06 -2.31
C MET A 87 -5.24 -4.31 -1.98
N LYS A 88 -4.89 -5.02 -0.92
CA LYS A 88 -5.63 -6.20 -0.46
C LYS A 88 -7.07 -5.88 -0.05
N GLU A 89 -7.29 -4.74 0.60
CA GLU A 89 -8.65 -4.32 0.94
C GLU A 89 -9.47 -3.89 -0.29
N ILE A 90 -8.83 -3.30 -1.31
CA ILE A 90 -9.49 -3.01 -2.58
C ILE A 90 -9.93 -4.31 -3.26
N GLU A 91 -9.05 -5.31 -3.35
CA GLU A 91 -9.39 -6.64 -3.88
C GLU A 91 -10.53 -7.30 -3.10
N ASN A 92 -10.50 -7.21 -1.77
CA ASN A 92 -11.59 -7.70 -0.92
C ASN A 92 -12.92 -6.99 -1.22
N CYS A 93 -12.92 -5.66 -1.37
CA CYS A 93 -14.12 -4.93 -1.75
C CYS A 93 -14.62 -5.34 -3.14
N GLN A 94 -13.73 -5.53 -4.11
CA GLN A 94 -14.10 -6.00 -5.45
C GLN A 94 -14.71 -7.41 -5.44
N ARG A 95 -14.19 -8.29 -4.59
CA ARG A 95 -14.67 -9.67 -4.45
C ARG A 95 -15.99 -9.78 -3.68
N LEU A 96 -16.18 -8.98 -2.63
CA LEU A 96 -17.30 -9.11 -1.70
C LEU A 96 -18.48 -8.19 -2.04
N SER A 97 -18.21 -7.02 -2.61
CA SER A 97 -19.25 -6.04 -2.90
C SER A 97 -20.00 -6.40 -4.17
N MET A 98 -21.32 -6.26 -4.15
CA MET A 98 -22.14 -6.29 -5.37
C MET A 98 -22.06 -4.99 -6.19
N GLY A 99 -21.32 -3.99 -5.67
CA GLY A 99 -21.02 -2.73 -6.34
C GLY A 99 -21.74 -1.54 -5.70
N PRO A 100 -21.20 -0.31 -5.81
CA PRO A 100 -19.81 0.03 -6.10
C PRO A 100 -18.83 -0.58 -5.07
N ASN A 101 -17.53 -0.66 -5.41
CA ASN A 101 -16.50 -1.26 -4.54
C ASN A 101 -15.33 -0.33 -4.21
N PHE A 102 -15.15 0.76 -4.95
CA PHE A 102 -14.07 1.71 -4.77
C PHE A 102 -14.56 3.14 -5.00
N VAL A 103 -14.20 4.05 -4.10
CA VAL A 103 -14.51 5.48 -4.17
C VAL A 103 -13.22 6.25 -3.87
N VAL A 104 -12.84 7.18 -4.74
CA VAL A 104 -11.66 8.03 -4.55
C VAL A 104 -12.05 9.49 -4.48
N PHE A 105 -11.49 10.20 -3.51
CA PHE A 105 -11.54 11.66 -3.46
C PHE A 105 -10.22 12.22 -4.00
N LEU A 106 -10.32 12.94 -5.12
CA LEU A 106 -9.18 13.57 -5.76
C LEU A 106 -9.18 15.06 -5.43
N GLY A 107 -8.04 15.54 -4.97
CA GLY A 107 -7.75 16.94 -4.73
C GLY A 107 -6.53 17.40 -5.51
N GLN A 108 -5.81 18.36 -4.94
CA GLN A 108 -4.67 19.03 -5.58
C GLN A 108 -3.33 18.51 -5.03
N LYS A 109 -3.38 17.46 -4.21
CA LYS A 109 -2.21 16.77 -3.67
C LYS A 109 -2.16 15.33 -4.19
N TYR A 110 -0.95 14.89 -4.53
CA TYR A 110 -0.67 13.48 -4.86
C TYR A 110 -0.59 12.59 -3.61
N GLY A 111 -0.26 13.17 -2.45
CA GLY A 111 -0.18 12.44 -1.19
C GLY A 111 1.18 11.83 -0.91
N TYR A 112 1.18 10.83 -0.02
CA TYR A 112 2.38 10.12 0.41
C TYR A 112 2.91 9.23 -0.70
N ARG A 113 4.22 9.30 -0.94
CA ARG A 113 4.91 8.58 -2.01
C ARG A 113 5.98 7.65 -1.41
N PRO A 114 5.67 6.36 -1.16
CA PRO A 114 6.61 5.44 -0.52
C PRO A 114 7.79 5.07 -1.44
N ILE A 115 8.85 4.52 -0.85
CA ILE A 115 9.89 3.78 -1.57
C ILE A 115 9.53 2.29 -1.58
N PRO A 116 10.09 1.47 -2.51
CA PRO A 116 9.78 0.04 -2.55
C PRO A 116 10.19 -0.68 -1.25
N THR A 117 9.27 -1.39 -0.62
CA THR A 117 9.55 -2.23 0.56
C THR A 117 10.47 -3.40 0.20
N TYR A 118 10.30 -3.95 -1.00
CA TYR A 118 11.06 -5.08 -1.53
C TYR A 118 11.74 -4.66 -2.84
N ILE A 119 13.03 -4.96 -2.96
CA ILE A 119 13.82 -4.77 -4.17
C ILE A 119 14.58 -6.06 -4.43
N LEU A 120 14.71 -6.51 -5.68
CA LEU A 120 15.58 -7.66 -5.98
C LEU A 120 17.01 -7.37 -5.50
N SER A 121 17.68 -8.30 -4.84
CA SER A 121 19.02 -8.01 -4.30
C SER A 121 20.03 -7.70 -5.40
N SER A 122 19.89 -8.32 -6.58
CA SER A 122 20.69 -8.00 -7.77
C SER A 122 20.45 -6.57 -8.25
N GLU A 123 19.21 -6.11 -8.19
CA GLU A 123 18.81 -4.77 -8.62
C GLU A 123 19.31 -3.69 -7.64
N LEU A 124 19.19 -3.94 -6.33
CA LEU A 124 19.74 -3.04 -5.32
C LEU A 124 21.27 -2.94 -5.43
N GLN A 125 21.95 -4.05 -5.76
CA GLN A 125 23.39 -4.03 -6.00
C GLN A 125 23.74 -3.15 -7.21
N LEU A 126 23.00 -3.26 -8.33
CA LEU A 126 23.21 -2.40 -9.50
C LEU A 126 23.02 -0.91 -9.16
N LEU A 127 21.98 -0.58 -8.39
CA LEU A 127 21.74 0.78 -7.93
C LEU A 127 22.90 1.29 -7.07
N ARG A 128 23.43 0.46 -6.18
CA ARG A 128 24.56 0.80 -5.31
C ARG A 128 25.86 1.02 -6.10
N ASP A 129 26.15 0.14 -7.04
CA ASP A 129 27.34 0.23 -7.89
C ASP A 129 27.29 1.52 -8.71
N GLU A 130 26.11 1.87 -9.24
CA GLU A 130 25.90 3.13 -9.96
C GLU A 130 26.09 4.36 -9.06
N LEU A 131 25.55 4.35 -7.83
CA LEU A 131 25.78 5.44 -6.88
C LEU A 131 27.27 5.62 -6.57
N THR A 132 27.99 4.51 -6.40
CA THR A 132 29.43 4.51 -6.14
C THR A 132 30.19 5.10 -7.34
N ALA A 133 29.84 4.71 -8.57
CA ALA A 133 30.41 5.27 -9.79
C ALA A 133 30.16 6.78 -9.93
N LEU A 134 29.03 7.27 -9.41
CA LEU A 134 28.69 8.70 -9.33
C LEU A 134 29.33 9.43 -8.14
N GLY A 135 30.18 8.77 -7.35
CA GLY A 135 30.83 9.33 -6.17
C GLY A 135 29.89 9.57 -4.98
N ILE A 136 28.77 8.84 -4.93
CA ILE A 136 27.76 8.95 -3.86
C ILE A 136 27.84 7.68 -3.01
N ASP A 137 27.95 7.87 -1.70
CA ASP A 137 27.96 6.76 -0.76
C ASP A 137 26.58 6.09 -0.62
N GLY A 138 26.57 4.76 -0.65
CA GLY A 138 25.39 3.90 -0.53
C GLY A 138 25.04 3.49 0.90
N VAL A 139 25.82 3.89 1.92
CA VAL A 139 25.65 3.47 3.32
C VAL A 139 24.21 3.65 3.84
N LEU A 140 23.51 4.69 3.40
CA LEU A 140 22.12 4.90 3.81
C LEU A 140 21.21 3.75 3.35
N LEU A 141 21.35 3.29 2.11
CA LEU A 141 20.59 2.14 1.60
C LEU A 141 21.01 0.84 2.29
N ASP A 142 22.30 0.66 2.60
CA ASP A 142 22.81 -0.53 3.31
C ASP A 142 22.33 -0.64 4.75
N THR A 143 22.11 0.52 5.38
CA THR A 143 21.58 0.60 6.73
C THR A 143 20.13 0.11 6.74
N TRP A 144 19.34 0.59 5.78
CA TRP A 144 17.88 0.42 5.76
C TRP A 144 17.38 -0.79 4.99
N TYR A 145 18.12 -1.32 4.00
CA TYR A 145 17.75 -2.54 3.30
C TYR A 145 18.62 -3.71 3.74
N LYS A 146 17.98 -4.82 4.13
CA LYS A 146 18.68 -6.07 4.47
C LYS A 146 18.33 -7.17 3.49
N LYS A 147 19.36 -7.89 3.05
CA LYS A 147 19.21 -9.03 2.15
C LYS A 147 18.53 -10.19 2.87
N ASP A 148 17.42 -10.65 2.33
CA ASP A 148 16.81 -11.93 2.63
C ASP A 148 17.25 -12.95 1.57
N SER A 149 18.12 -13.87 1.98
CA SER A 149 18.59 -14.97 1.12
C SER A 149 17.65 -16.17 1.09
N ASN A 150 16.57 -16.18 1.88
CA ASN A 150 15.58 -17.25 1.87
C ASN A 150 14.55 -17.07 0.76
N ALA A 151 14.35 -15.84 0.28
CA ALA A 151 13.57 -15.56 -0.91
C ALA A 151 14.25 -16.10 -2.18
N VAL A 152 13.45 -16.61 -3.12
CA VAL A 152 13.93 -17.14 -4.40
C VAL A 152 13.20 -16.41 -5.55
N PRO A 153 13.88 -15.51 -6.30
CA PRO A 153 15.26 -15.05 -6.12
C PRO A 153 15.45 -14.18 -4.85
N PRO A 154 16.69 -14.00 -4.35
CA PRO A 154 16.96 -13.18 -3.17
C PRO A 154 16.49 -11.73 -3.32
N ILE A 155 15.90 -11.20 -2.24
CA ILE A 155 15.38 -9.84 -2.17
C ILE A 155 16.06 -9.06 -1.05
N SER A 156 16.08 -7.74 -1.18
CA SER A 156 16.49 -6.81 -0.14
C SER A 156 15.24 -6.12 0.42
N VAL A 157 15.04 -6.24 1.73
CA VAL A 157 13.84 -5.81 2.45
C VAL A 157 14.14 -4.55 3.25
N LEU A 158 13.31 -3.53 3.05
CA LEU A 158 13.33 -2.31 3.85
C LEU A 158 12.98 -2.64 5.30
N GLN A 159 13.86 -2.30 6.24
CA GLN A 159 13.69 -2.61 7.65
C GLN A 159 12.56 -1.78 8.29
N PRO A 160 11.87 -2.32 9.31
CA PRO A 160 10.94 -1.54 10.10
C PRO A 160 11.59 -0.27 10.64
N ILE A 161 10.86 0.84 10.67
CA ILE A 161 11.39 2.15 11.11
C ILE A 161 11.93 2.05 12.54
N SER A 162 11.19 1.40 13.42
CA SER A 162 11.49 1.19 14.83
C SER A 162 12.68 0.27 15.10
N SER A 163 13.14 -0.49 14.09
CA SER A 163 14.37 -1.30 14.22
C SER A 163 15.63 -0.45 14.38
N ILE A 164 15.58 0.80 13.90
CA ILE A 164 16.67 1.78 13.99
C ILE A 164 16.23 2.98 14.84
N LEU A 165 15.02 3.48 14.63
CA LEU A 165 14.44 4.64 15.30
C LEU A 165 13.44 4.19 16.37
N ILE A 166 13.97 3.73 17.50
CA ILE A 166 13.24 3.00 18.54
C ILE A 166 12.02 3.75 19.11
N ASN A 167 11.98 5.08 19.02
CA ASN A 167 10.88 5.90 19.54
C ASN A 167 9.85 6.28 18.48
N PHE A 168 9.99 5.84 17.22
CA PHE A 168 9.10 6.21 16.11
C PHE A 168 7.61 6.01 16.44
N ASN A 169 7.28 4.92 17.16
CA ASN A 169 5.93 4.59 17.64
C ASN A 169 5.73 4.77 19.16
N ASN A 170 6.67 5.41 19.85
CA ASN A 170 6.64 5.54 21.31
C ASN A 170 5.71 6.67 21.78
N LYS A 171 4.41 6.39 21.80
CA LYS A 171 3.36 7.32 22.28
C LYS A 171 3.52 7.75 23.74
N ARG A 172 4.33 7.04 24.55
CA ARG A 172 4.57 7.38 25.96
C ARG A 172 5.51 8.58 26.10
N VAL A 173 6.34 8.84 25.09
CA VAL A 173 7.31 9.94 25.10
C VAL A 173 7.17 10.76 23.81
N PRO A 174 6.16 11.65 23.73
CA PRO A 174 5.82 12.37 22.49
C PRO A 174 6.97 13.18 21.89
N LYS A 175 7.88 13.70 22.73
CA LYS A 175 9.04 14.46 22.28
C LYS A 175 10.01 13.59 21.47
N LEU A 176 10.42 12.45 22.03
CA LEU A 176 11.32 11.51 21.34
C LEU A 176 10.65 10.90 20.11
N GLN A 177 9.34 10.66 20.18
CA GLN A 177 8.56 10.22 19.03
C GLN A 177 8.62 11.21 17.88
N ALA A 178 8.38 12.50 18.15
CA ALA A 178 8.44 13.53 17.13
C ALA A 178 9.85 13.70 16.53
N GLU A 179 10.90 13.57 17.36
CA GLU A 179 12.29 13.59 16.92
C GLU A 179 12.59 12.43 15.95
N ASP A 180 12.29 11.19 16.33
CA ASP A 180 12.50 10.01 15.49
C ASP A 180 11.64 10.05 14.21
N GLN A 181 10.40 10.53 14.29
CA GLN A 181 9.55 10.73 13.10
C GLN A 181 10.17 11.75 12.14
N ALA A 182 10.70 12.86 12.63
CA ALA A 182 11.37 13.85 11.80
C ALA A 182 12.62 13.27 11.11
N ILE A 183 13.42 12.48 11.85
CA ILE A 183 14.59 11.79 11.31
C ILE A 183 14.18 10.80 10.22
N TRP A 184 13.11 10.03 10.43
CA TRP A 184 12.59 9.10 9.42
C TRP A 184 12.20 9.82 8.14
N TRP A 185 11.40 10.89 8.22
CA TRP A 185 10.93 11.60 7.03
C TRP A 185 12.08 12.22 6.21
N ASP A 186 13.10 12.75 6.88
CA ASP A 186 14.32 13.22 6.20
C ASP A 186 15.10 12.04 5.55
N THR A 187 15.23 10.93 6.28
CA THR A 187 15.91 9.72 5.81
C THR A 187 15.21 9.11 4.58
N LEU A 188 13.88 8.98 4.62
CA LEU A 188 13.06 8.52 3.51
C LEU A 188 13.26 9.39 2.27
N ASN A 189 13.23 10.72 2.43
CA ASN A 189 13.44 11.66 1.34
C ASN A 189 14.84 11.51 0.71
N LYS A 190 15.87 11.28 1.53
CA LYS A 190 17.24 11.01 1.06
C LYS A 190 17.30 9.70 0.29
N MET A 191 16.78 8.60 0.84
CA MET A 191 16.74 7.29 0.16
C MET A 191 15.98 7.36 -1.16
N GLN A 192 14.83 8.04 -1.19
CA GLN A 192 14.04 8.22 -2.41
C GLN A 192 14.83 8.96 -3.51
N LYS A 193 15.59 10.01 -3.15
CA LYS A 193 16.45 10.73 -4.10
C LYS A 193 17.59 9.85 -4.62
N LEU A 194 18.21 9.04 -3.76
CA LEU A 194 19.27 8.11 -4.13
C LEU A 194 18.75 7.06 -5.13
N LEU A 195 17.66 6.38 -4.78
CA LEU A 195 17.04 5.35 -5.63
C LEU A 195 16.64 5.91 -7.00
N ARG A 196 15.96 7.06 -7.03
CA ARG A 196 15.55 7.71 -8.29
C ARG A 196 16.74 8.13 -9.15
N LYS A 197 17.77 8.71 -8.54
CA LYS A 197 18.98 9.14 -9.27
C LYS A 197 19.69 7.95 -9.91
N ALA A 198 19.90 6.88 -9.14
CA ALA A 198 20.53 5.66 -9.63
C ALA A 198 19.69 4.99 -10.72
N ALA A 199 18.38 4.85 -10.52
CA ALA A 199 17.47 4.26 -11.51
C ALA A 199 17.44 5.04 -12.84
N SER A 200 17.42 6.39 -12.80
CA SER A 200 17.51 7.21 -14.02
C SER A 200 18.86 7.09 -14.72
N SER A 201 19.96 7.01 -13.99
CA SER A 201 21.30 6.82 -14.56
C SER A 201 21.42 5.45 -15.25
N LEU A 202 20.96 4.39 -14.57
CA LEU A 202 20.93 3.02 -15.12
C LEU A 202 20.04 2.90 -16.36
N GLN A 203 18.91 3.62 -16.38
CA GLN A 203 18.05 3.67 -17.56
C GLN A 203 18.71 4.41 -18.73
N SER A 204 19.41 5.51 -18.45
CA SER A 204 20.21 6.23 -19.47
C SER A 204 21.36 5.37 -20.02
N ALA A 205 21.88 4.45 -19.20
CA ALA A 205 22.92 3.49 -19.57
C ALA A 205 22.36 2.18 -20.20
N ASN A 206 21.06 2.10 -20.49
CA ASN A 206 20.36 0.90 -21.00
C ASN A 206 20.50 -0.36 -20.13
N LYS A 207 20.77 -0.20 -18.83
CA LYS A 207 20.81 -1.31 -17.86
C LYS A 207 19.44 -1.56 -17.23
N PHE A 208 18.62 -0.51 -17.10
CA PHE A 208 17.22 -0.61 -16.70
C PHE A 208 16.33 -0.30 -17.90
N ASP A 209 15.26 -1.06 -18.06
CA ASP A 209 14.18 -0.65 -18.96
C ASP A 209 13.34 0.47 -18.31
N LYS A 210 12.39 1.00 -19.08
CA LYS A 210 11.54 2.10 -18.64
C LYS A 210 10.60 1.70 -17.49
N GLU A 211 10.15 0.46 -17.45
CA GLU A 211 9.19 -0.05 -16.46
C GLU A 211 9.88 -0.28 -15.12
N LEU A 212 11.05 -0.92 -15.14
CA LEU A 212 11.91 -1.13 -13.99
C LEU A 212 12.36 0.19 -13.36
N MET A 213 12.79 1.15 -14.18
CA MET A 213 13.08 2.50 -13.69
C MET A 213 11.84 3.12 -13.07
N HIS A 214 10.68 2.99 -13.74
CA HIS A 214 9.43 3.55 -13.25
C HIS A 214 9.05 3.03 -11.86
N ASN A 215 9.39 1.80 -11.47
CA ASN A 215 9.13 1.29 -10.11
C ASN A 215 9.73 2.16 -8.98
N TYR A 216 10.80 2.93 -9.24
CA TYR A 216 11.40 3.87 -8.28
C TYR A 216 10.76 5.27 -8.30
N PHE A 217 9.95 5.53 -9.31
CA PHE A 217 9.15 6.74 -9.47
C PHE A 217 7.68 6.47 -9.20
N MET A 218 7.24 5.21 -9.21
CA MET A 218 5.89 4.80 -8.88
C MET A 218 5.67 4.99 -7.40
N SER A 219 4.89 6.03 -7.13
CA SER A 219 4.40 6.43 -5.82
C SER A 219 3.43 7.57 -6.03
#